data_AF-A0A962GM59-F1
#
_entry.id   AF-A0A962GM59-F1
#
_cell.length_a   1.000
_cell.length_b   1.000
_cell.length_c   1.000
_cell.angle_alpha   90.00
_cell.angle_beta   90.00
_cell.angle_gamma   90.00
#
_symmetry.space_group_name_H-M   'P 1'
#
loop_
_entity.id
_entity.type
_entity.pdbx_description
1 polymer ?
#
loop_
_entity_poly.entity_id
_entity_poly.type
_entity_poly.pdbx_seq_one_letter_code
_entity_poly.pdbx_strand_id
1 'polypeptide(L)'
;ASLRRLGIGLAVILRLILLFALMKLVAYFQDPFAHLSWLGVVEGTFNVHSTIVLFGGVFIMYTAMKEIWHMLSLEDEMHEEKKPQSFNKVLTMIVVMNLIFSFDSILSAMALTDSYIIMATAILISAALMIWLADRVAEFLQKNRMYEVLGLFVLFIVGIMLITEGGHLAHLKFFNQAIVPMSKTTFYFVLGILVIVEIVQSRYARKLSKLKIQEKQD
;
A
#
# COMPACT_ATOMS: atom_id res chain seq x y z
N ALA A 1 -0.79 24.33 -5.89
CA ALA A 1 -2.22 23.91 -5.85
C ALA A 1 -2.69 23.27 -7.16
N SER A 2 -2.50 23.90 -8.33
CA SER A 2 -2.95 23.37 -9.65
C SER A 2 -2.32 22.01 -10.01
N LEU A 3 -0.99 21.86 -9.89
CA LEU A 3 -0.27 20.60 -10.16
C LEU A 3 -0.71 19.42 -9.28
N ARG A 4 -1.05 19.67 -8.01
CA ARG A 4 -1.50 18.62 -7.07
C ARG A 4 -2.89 18.11 -7.43
N ARG A 5 -3.82 19.02 -7.78
CA ARG A 5 -5.17 18.66 -8.24
C ARG A 5 -5.13 17.94 -9.59
N LEU A 6 -4.26 18.38 -10.52
CA LEU A 6 -4.02 17.69 -11.78
C LEU A 6 -3.42 16.29 -11.56
N GLY A 7 -2.47 16.15 -10.63
CA GLY A 7 -1.89 14.86 -10.27
C GLY A 7 -2.90 13.89 -9.64
N ILE A 8 -3.74 14.36 -8.71
CA ILE A 8 -4.82 13.56 -8.12
C ILE A 8 -5.86 13.17 -9.18
N GLY A 9 -6.27 14.11 -10.03
CA GLY A 9 -7.21 13.84 -11.12
C GLY A 9 -6.68 12.83 -12.12
N LEU A 10 -5.42 12.97 -12.54
CA LEU A 10 -4.74 12.03 -13.44
C LEU A 10 -4.62 10.64 -12.80
N ALA A 11 -4.25 10.56 -11.53
CA ALA A 11 -4.14 9.30 -10.79
C ALA A 11 -5.48 8.55 -10.78
N VAL A 12 -6.59 9.24 -10.53
CA VAL A 12 -7.90 8.59 -10.52
C VAL A 12 -8.35 8.16 -11.91
N ILE A 13 -8.16 8.99 -12.94
CA ILE A 13 -8.48 8.59 -14.32
C ILE A 13 -7.67 7.35 -14.70
N LEU A 14 -6.36 7.34 -14.39
CA LEU A 14 -5.50 6.19 -14.61
C LEU A 14 -5.99 4.94 -13.86
N ARG A 15 -6.45 5.09 -12.61
CA ARG A 15 -7.04 4.00 -11.82
C ARG A 15 -8.31 3.43 -12.47
N LEU A 16 -9.16 4.26 -13.07
CA LEU A 16 -10.36 3.80 -13.77
C LEU A 16 -10.02 3.07 -15.07
N ILE A 17 -9.09 3.61 -15.87
CA ILE A 17 -8.61 2.94 -17.08
C ILE A 17 -7.99 1.58 -16.72
N LEU A 18 -7.15 1.58 -15.68
CA LEU A 18 -6.47 0.39 -15.22
C LEU A 18 -7.47 -0.64 -14.65
N LEU A 19 -8.55 -0.23 -14.00
CA LEU A 19 -9.61 -1.14 -13.57
C LEU A 19 -10.15 -1.97 -14.75
N PHE A 20 -10.54 -1.32 -15.84
CA PHE A 20 -11.04 -2.04 -17.02
C PHE A 20 -9.96 -2.90 -17.67
N ALA A 21 -8.74 -2.38 -17.78
CA ALA A 21 -7.61 -3.11 -18.34
C ALA A 21 -7.29 -4.37 -17.52
N LEU A 22 -7.27 -4.27 -16.20
CA LEU A 22 -6.94 -5.37 -15.30
C LEU A 22 -8.05 -6.42 -15.25
N MET A 23 -9.33 -6.02 -15.24
CA MET A 23 -10.43 -7.00 -15.33
C MET A 23 -10.33 -7.85 -16.61
N LYS A 24 -10.00 -7.22 -17.75
CA LYS A 24 -9.76 -7.91 -19.02
C LYS A 24 -8.49 -8.78 -18.97
N LEU A 25 -7.41 -8.24 -18.40
CA LEU A 25 -6.12 -8.92 -18.29
C LEU A 25 -6.23 -10.19 -17.43
N VAL A 26 -6.86 -10.10 -16.26
CA VAL A 26 -7.06 -11.24 -15.36
C VAL A 26 -7.97 -12.30 -15.99
N ALA A 27 -8.97 -11.90 -16.77
CA ALA A 27 -9.80 -12.86 -17.51
C ALA A 27 -9.05 -13.55 -18.66
N TYR A 28 -8.07 -12.87 -19.28
CA TYR A 28 -7.36 -13.35 -20.47
C TYR A 28 -6.03 -14.08 -20.17
N PHE A 29 -5.34 -13.71 -19.10
CA PHE A 29 -4.01 -14.24 -18.73
C PHE A 29 -4.06 -15.16 -17.48
N GLN A 30 -5.07 -16.02 -17.39
CA GLN A 30 -5.11 -17.05 -16.34
C GLN A 30 -4.10 -18.18 -16.60
N ASP A 31 -3.68 -18.37 -17.85
CA ASP A 31 -2.74 -19.43 -18.21
C ASP A 31 -1.32 -19.14 -17.68
N PRO A 32 -0.64 -20.13 -17.06
CA PRO A 32 0.73 -19.96 -16.56
C PRO A 32 1.69 -19.68 -17.71
N PHE A 33 2.50 -18.61 -17.62
CA PHE A 33 3.48 -18.27 -18.66
C PHE A 33 4.90 -18.70 -18.31
N ALA A 34 5.20 -18.91 -17.02
CA ALA A 34 6.53 -19.31 -16.56
C ALA A 34 6.45 -20.35 -15.43
N HIS A 35 7.18 -21.45 -15.60
CA HIS A 35 7.41 -22.45 -14.57
C HIS A 35 8.83 -22.26 -14.04
N LEU A 36 8.97 -22.04 -12.73
CA LEU A 36 10.27 -22.01 -12.07
C LEU A 36 10.37 -23.26 -11.18
N SER A 37 11.15 -24.25 -11.62
CA SER A 37 11.48 -25.44 -10.83
C SER A 37 12.98 -25.43 -10.52
N TRP A 38 13.36 -24.74 -9.44
CA TRP A 38 14.75 -24.76 -8.99
C TRP A 38 14.91 -25.85 -7.93
N LEU A 39 15.29 -27.05 -8.41
CA LEU A 39 15.91 -28.15 -7.66
C LEU A 39 15.33 -28.39 -6.25
N GLY A 40 14.00 -28.48 -6.12
CA GLY A 40 13.31 -28.87 -4.87
C GLY A 40 13.37 -27.89 -3.70
N VAL A 41 13.96 -26.69 -3.87
CA VAL A 41 14.03 -25.66 -2.81
C VAL A 41 12.99 -24.55 -3.03
N VAL A 42 12.77 -24.17 -4.29
CA VAL A 42 11.75 -23.19 -4.71
C VAL A 42 11.03 -23.70 -5.96
N GLU A 43 9.72 -23.94 -5.83
CA GLU A 43 8.82 -24.31 -6.92
C GLU A 43 7.74 -23.23 -7.05
N GLY A 44 7.41 -22.79 -8.28
CA GLY A 44 6.31 -21.86 -8.52
C GLY A 44 5.84 -21.83 -9.97
N THR A 45 4.53 -21.64 -10.16
CA THR A 45 3.88 -21.39 -11.44
C THR A 45 3.50 -19.91 -11.51
N PHE A 46 4.29 -19.13 -12.22
CA PHE A 46 4.04 -17.71 -12.36
C PHE A 46 3.09 -17.45 -13.52
N ASN A 47 1.99 -16.76 -13.19
CA ASN A 47 1.11 -16.09 -14.14
C ASN A 47 1.30 -14.57 -14.03
N VAL A 48 0.77 -13.82 -15.00
CA VAL A 48 0.94 -12.35 -15.04
C VAL A 48 0.42 -11.71 -13.76
N HIS A 49 -0.69 -12.26 -13.26
CA HIS A 49 -1.34 -11.84 -12.04
C HIS A 49 -0.44 -11.98 -10.80
N SER A 50 0.05 -13.18 -10.49
CA SER A 50 0.94 -13.43 -9.34
C SER A 50 2.22 -12.62 -9.40
N THR A 51 2.77 -12.43 -10.59
CA THR A 51 4.00 -11.64 -10.80
C THR A 51 3.79 -10.18 -10.38
N ILE A 52 2.69 -9.56 -10.83
CA ILE A 52 2.42 -8.15 -10.51
C ILE A 52 2.08 -7.98 -9.03
N VAL A 53 1.29 -8.88 -8.45
CA VAL A 53 0.92 -8.82 -7.03
C VAL A 53 2.14 -9.00 -6.13
N LEU A 54 3.00 -9.97 -6.43
CA LEU A 54 4.20 -10.25 -5.65
C LEU A 54 5.22 -9.12 -5.76
N PHE A 55 5.51 -8.66 -6.99
CA PHE A 55 6.41 -7.53 -7.20
C PHE A 55 5.87 -6.25 -6.55
N GLY A 56 4.56 -6.02 -6.68
CA GLY A 56 3.88 -4.88 -6.08
C GLY A 56 3.95 -4.90 -4.55
N GLY A 57 3.74 -6.06 -3.93
CA GLY A 57 3.88 -6.24 -2.49
C GLY A 57 5.29 -5.94 -1.99
N VAL A 58 6.32 -6.47 -2.66
CA VAL A 58 7.73 -6.18 -2.34
C VAL A 58 8.03 -4.69 -2.47
N PHE A 59 7.57 -4.06 -3.56
CA PHE A 59 7.78 -2.65 -3.82
C PHE A 59 7.12 -1.75 -2.77
N ILE A 60 5.87 -2.05 -2.40
CA ILE A 60 5.14 -1.32 -1.35
C ILE A 60 5.85 -1.48 -0.01
N MET A 61 6.20 -2.72 0.36
CA MET A 61 6.87 -3.02 1.62
C MET A 61 8.22 -2.29 1.71
N TYR A 62 9.02 -2.32 0.65
CA TYR A 62 10.29 -1.60 0.56
C TYR A 62 10.10 -0.09 0.69
N THR A 63 9.12 0.47 -0.02
CA THR A 63 8.85 1.92 0.02
C THR A 63 8.41 2.36 1.41
N ALA A 64 7.48 1.64 2.04
CA ALA A 64 7.04 1.91 3.40
C ALA A 64 8.19 1.84 4.40
N MET A 65 9.01 0.78 4.33
CA MET A 65 10.19 0.61 5.17
C MET A 65 11.18 1.77 5.00
N LYS A 66 11.48 2.14 3.75
CA LYS A 66 12.39 3.25 3.44
C LYS A 66 11.89 4.58 4.01
N GLU A 67 10.61 4.90 3.85
CA GLU A 67 10.02 6.13 4.39
C GLU A 67 10.03 6.14 5.92
N ILE A 68 9.75 4.99 6.57
CA ILE A 68 9.85 4.84 8.03
C ILE A 68 11.29 5.11 8.49
N TRP A 69 12.30 4.50 7.85
CA TRP A 69 13.71 4.73 8.15
C TRP A 69 14.09 6.21 8.01
N HIS A 70 13.68 6.85 6.90
CA HIS A 70 13.96 8.26 6.68
C HIS A 70 13.28 9.16 7.74
N MET A 71 12.06 8.84 8.18
CA MET A 71 11.42 9.58 9.28
C MET A 71 12.13 9.42 10.63
N LEU A 72 12.68 8.23 10.90
CA LEU A 72 13.44 7.95 12.12
C LEU A 72 14.85 8.57 12.09
N SER A 73 15.43 8.73 10.91
CA SER A 73 16.78 9.29 10.70
C SER A 73 16.81 10.83 10.74
N LEU A 74 15.66 11.48 10.93
CA LEU A 74 15.53 12.95 11.01
C LEU A 74 16.19 13.58 12.26
N GLU A 75 16.94 12.82 13.07
CA GLU A 75 17.86 13.37 14.07
C GLU A 75 19.23 13.77 13.49
N ASP A 76 19.61 13.34 12.27
CA ASP A 76 20.96 13.58 11.71
C ASP A 76 21.05 14.37 10.39
N GLU A 77 19.95 14.63 9.68
CA GLU A 77 20.01 15.24 8.33
C GLU A 77 19.71 16.75 8.31
N MET A 78 20.65 17.58 8.78
CA MET A 78 20.66 19.03 8.51
C MET A 78 21.40 19.44 7.23
N HIS A 79 22.01 18.51 6.47
CA HIS A 79 22.84 18.87 5.32
C HIS A 79 22.79 17.85 4.17
N GLU A 80 21.69 17.75 3.42
CA GLU A 80 21.75 17.28 2.04
C GLU A 80 20.83 18.10 1.11
N GLU A 81 21.43 18.73 0.10
CA GLU A 81 20.70 19.37 -0.98
C GLU A 81 19.97 18.30 -1.82
N LYS A 82 18.66 18.17 -1.60
CA LYS A 82 17.80 17.25 -2.38
C LYS A 82 17.78 17.70 -3.85
N LYS A 83 18.54 16.99 -4.70
CA LYS A 83 18.49 17.17 -6.16
C LYS A 83 17.03 17.08 -6.65
N PRO A 84 16.58 17.99 -7.54
CA PRO A 84 15.23 17.96 -8.07
C PRO A 84 15.00 16.64 -8.81
N GLN A 85 13.98 15.88 -8.40
CA GLN A 85 13.62 14.66 -9.10
C GLN A 85 13.04 14.99 -10.48
N SER A 86 13.49 14.25 -11.50
CA SER A 86 12.95 14.37 -12.86
C SER A 86 11.45 14.10 -12.88
N PHE A 87 10.69 14.93 -13.59
CA PHE A 87 9.25 14.79 -13.79
C PHE A 87 8.86 13.37 -14.26
N ASN A 88 9.64 12.78 -15.17
CA ASN A 88 9.40 11.42 -15.67
C ASN A 88 9.49 10.36 -14.58
N LYS A 89 10.41 10.53 -13.62
CA LYS A 89 10.55 9.62 -12.48
C LYS A 89 9.33 9.72 -11.57
N VAL A 90 8.87 10.93 -11.27
CA VAL A 90 7.68 11.17 -10.44
C VAL A 90 6.44 10.58 -11.11
N LEU A 91 6.24 10.84 -12.41
CA LEU A 91 5.12 10.30 -13.18
C LEU A 91 5.13 8.76 -13.20
N THR A 92 6.29 8.16 -13.48
CA THR A 92 6.43 6.69 -13.47
C THR A 92 6.09 6.11 -12.10
N MET A 93 6.55 6.73 -11.02
CA MET A 93 6.23 6.29 -9.65
C MET A 93 4.73 6.38 -9.35
N ILE A 94 4.06 7.46 -9.79
CA ILE A 94 2.60 7.61 -9.64
C ILE A 94 1.87 6.47 -10.37
N VAL A 95 2.27 6.17 -11.61
CA VAL A 95 1.67 5.09 -12.40
C VAL A 95 1.88 3.74 -11.72
N VAL A 96 3.10 3.42 -11.29
CA VAL A 96 3.44 2.18 -10.59
C VAL A 96 2.64 2.05 -9.29
N MET A 97 2.56 3.10 -8.48
CA MET A 97 1.78 3.09 -7.24
C MET A 97 0.29 2.88 -7.49
N ASN A 98 -0.28 3.58 -8.48
CA ASN A 98 -1.68 3.36 -8.86
C ASN A 98 -1.90 1.92 -9.36
N LEU A 99 -0.91 1.35 -10.05
CA LEU A 99 -1.00 -0.01 -10.56
C LEU A 99 -1.10 -1.03 -9.44
N ILE A 100 -0.19 -0.95 -8.47
CA ILE A 100 -0.15 -1.89 -7.36
C ILE A 100 -1.39 -1.76 -6.48
N PHE A 101 -1.82 -0.53 -6.14
CA PHE A 101 -3.04 -0.32 -5.34
C PHE A 101 -4.31 -0.77 -6.06
N SER A 102 -4.36 -0.66 -7.39
CA SER A 102 -5.52 -1.11 -8.17
C SER A 102 -5.62 -2.63 -8.16
N PHE A 103 -4.50 -3.35 -8.24
CA PHE A 103 -4.49 -4.81 -8.15
C PHE A 103 -5.09 -5.32 -6.83
N ASP A 104 -4.63 -4.79 -5.68
CA ASP A 104 -5.15 -5.16 -4.36
C ASP A 104 -6.67 -4.90 -4.24
N SER A 105 -7.11 -3.71 -4.66
CA SER A 105 -8.52 -3.32 -4.59
C SER A 105 -9.41 -4.19 -5.48
N ILE A 106 -8.94 -4.55 -6.67
CA ILE A 106 -9.70 -5.40 -7.61
C ILE A 106 -9.75 -6.83 -7.10
N LEU A 107 -8.63 -7.40 -6.65
CA LEU A 107 -8.61 -8.73 -6.04
C LEU A 107 -9.52 -8.82 -4.85
N SER A 108 -9.49 -7.77 -4.02
CA SER A 108 -10.36 -7.70 -2.86
C SER A 108 -11.83 -7.66 -3.22
N ALA A 109 -12.19 -6.98 -4.30
CA ALA A 109 -13.57 -6.92 -4.76
C ALA A 109 -14.00 -8.20 -5.51
N MET A 110 -13.12 -8.82 -6.30
CA MET A 110 -13.35 -10.12 -6.95
C MET A 110 -13.60 -11.24 -5.94
N ALA A 111 -12.90 -11.23 -4.81
CA ALA A 111 -13.11 -12.20 -3.74
C ALA A 111 -14.46 -12.04 -3.01
N LEU A 112 -15.14 -10.90 -3.16
CA LEU A 112 -16.40 -10.57 -2.46
C LEU A 112 -17.62 -10.71 -3.36
N THR A 113 -17.48 -10.54 -4.68
CA THR A 113 -18.59 -10.62 -5.62
C THR A 113 -18.12 -10.97 -7.02
N ASP A 114 -18.89 -11.84 -7.69
CA ASP A 114 -18.70 -12.17 -9.10
C ASP A 114 -19.36 -11.14 -10.04
N SER A 115 -20.14 -10.20 -9.49
CA SER A 115 -20.83 -9.18 -10.29
C SER A 115 -19.91 -8.02 -10.65
N TYR A 116 -19.49 -7.98 -11.92
CA TYR A 116 -18.69 -6.89 -12.48
C TYR A 116 -19.29 -5.50 -12.23
N ILE A 117 -20.62 -5.38 -12.24
CA ILE A 117 -21.31 -4.11 -12.03
C ILE A 117 -21.13 -3.64 -10.57
N ILE A 118 -21.27 -4.55 -9.60
CA ILE A 118 -21.11 -4.23 -8.18
C ILE A 118 -19.65 -3.84 -7.91
N MET A 119 -18.71 -4.60 -8.47
CA MET A 119 -17.27 -4.33 -8.35
C MET A 119 -16.88 -2.96 -8.93
N ALA A 120 -17.29 -2.66 -10.16
CA ALA A 120 -16.95 -1.42 -10.83
C ALA A 120 -17.56 -0.20 -10.11
N THR A 121 -18.82 -0.29 -9.68
CA THR A 121 -19.48 0.80 -8.95
C THR A 121 -18.85 1.04 -7.57
N ALA A 122 -18.49 -0.01 -6.83
CA ALA A 122 -17.80 0.13 -5.55
C ALA A 122 -16.44 0.83 -5.69
N ILE A 123 -15.65 0.45 -6.70
CA ILE A 123 -14.34 1.05 -6.96
C ILE A 123 -14.49 2.50 -7.45
N LEU A 124 -15.48 2.80 -8.28
CA LEU A 124 -15.80 4.16 -8.73
C LEU A 124 -16.15 5.07 -7.55
N ILE A 125 -17.01 4.61 -6.64
CA ILE A 125 -17.41 5.37 -5.44
C ILE A 125 -16.19 5.59 -4.53
N SER A 126 -15.38 4.55 -4.31
CA SER A 126 -14.14 4.66 -3.53
C SER A 126 -13.16 5.67 -4.13
N ALA A 127 -12.97 5.65 -5.44
CA ALA A 127 -12.09 6.58 -6.14
C ALA A 127 -12.61 8.03 -6.08
N ALA A 128 -13.93 8.23 -6.20
CA ALA A 128 -14.54 9.55 -6.06
C ALA A 128 -14.37 10.10 -4.63
N LEU A 129 -14.59 9.27 -3.60
CA LEU A 129 -14.33 9.64 -2.21
C LEU A 129 -12.85 9.99 -1.97
N MET A 130 -11.93 9.24 -2.57
CA MET A 130 -10.50 9.53 -2.46
C MET A 130 -10.17 10.94 -3.01
N ILE A 131 -10.71 11.34 -4.17
CA ILE A 131 -10.52 12.71 -4.69
C ILE A 131 -11.07 13.74 -3.70
N TRP A 132 -12.29 13.51 -3.21
CA TRP A 132 -12.98 14.46 -2.35
C TRP A 132 -12.28 14.66 -1.00
N LEU A 133 -11.65 13.61 -0.46
CA LEU A 133 -10.96 13.65 0.83
C LEU A 133 -9.45 13.93 0.73
N ALA A 134 -8.81 13.77 -0.43
CA ALA A 134 -7.35 13.78 -0.55
C ALA A 134 -6.69 15.02 0.05
N ASP A 135 -7.19 16.22 -0.27
CA ASP A 135 -6.63 17.48 0.26
C ASP A 135 -6.81 17.56 1.80
N ARG A 136 -7.97 17.16 2.33
CA ARG A 136 -8.24 17.17 3.78
C ARG A 136 -7.37 16.17 4.53
N VAL A 137 -7.20 14.96 3.99
CA VAL A 137 -6.36 13.92 4.58
C VAL A 137 -4.90 14.38 4.57
N ALA A 138 -4.41 14.95 3.46
CA ALA A 138 -3.05 15.46 3.37
C ALA A 138 -2.77 16.57 4.41
N GLU A 139 -3.68 17.55 4.55
CA GLU A 139 -3.55 18.60 5.56
C GLU A 139 -3.59 18.05 6.99
N PHE A 140 -4.45 17.05 7.25
CA PHE A 140 -4.53 16.39 8.54
C PHE A 140 -3.24 15.64 8.91
N LEU A 141 -2.66 14.90 7.97
CA LEU A 141 -1.41 14.16 8.17
C LEU A 141 -0.23 15.11 8.41
N GLN A 142 -0.13 16.20 7.62
CA GLN A 142 0.91 17.22 7.80
C GLN A 142 0.86 17.87 9.19
N LYS A 143 -0.34 18.12 9.72
CA LYS A 143 -0.52 18.70 11.06
C LYS A 143 -0.25 17.69 12.19
N ASN A 144 -0.41 16.39 11.92
CA ASN A 144 -0.30 15.35 12.94
C ASN A 144 0.63 14.21 12.49
N ARG A 145 1.94 14.45 12.52
CA ARG A 145 3.00 13.53 12.05
C ARG A 145 2.89 12.10 12.59
N MET A 146 2.35 11.90 13.80
CA MET A 146 2.11 10.55 14.35
C MET A 146 1.20 9.69 13.46
N TYR A 147 0.16 10.29 12.86
CA TYR A 147 -0.73 9.57 11.94
C TYR A 147 -0.10 9.34 10.56
N GLU A 148 0.92 10.11 10.19
CA GLU A 148 1.71 9.88 8.99
C GLU A 148 2.48 8.56 9.10
N VAL A 149 3.15 8.36 10.24
CA VAL A 149 3.85 7.10 10.55
C VAL A 149 2.88 5.92 10.61
N LEU A 150 1.70 6.11 11.24
CA LEU A 150 0.64 5.10 11.26
C LEU A 150 0.26 4.64 9.85
N GLY A 151 0.07 5.59 8.92
CA GLY A 151 -0.24 5.30 7.52
C GLY A 151 0.85 4.48 6.82
N LEU A 152 2.13 4.76 7.10
CA LEU A 152 3.26 3.97 6.58
C LEU A 152 3.27 2.54 7.13
N PHE A 153 2.91 2.33 8.40
CA PHE A 153 2.76 0.99 8.95
C PHE A 153 1.59 0.21 8.32
N VAL A 154 0.45 0.88 8.06
CA VAL A 154 -0.66 0.26 7.31
C VAL A 154 -0.18 -0.17 5.93
N LEU A 155 0.55 0.71 5.23
CA LEU A 155 1.12 0.43 3.93
C LEU A 155 2.09 -0.76 3.95
N PHE A 156 2.93 -0.86 4.99
CA PHE A 156 3.84 -1.98 5.20
C PHE A 156 3.09 -3.31 5.35
N ILE A 157 2.03 -3.35 6.16
CA ILE A 157 1.20 -4.54 6.37
C ILE A 157 0.48 -4.93 5.07
N VAL A 158 -0.03 -3.96 4.29
CA VAL A 158 -0.59 -4.23 2.96
C VAL A 158 0.47 -4.85 2.04
N GLY A 159 1.72 -4.37 2.10
CA GLY A 159 2.84 -4.99 1.38
C GLY A 159 3.04 -6.46 1.74
N ILE A 160 3.01 -6.80 3.04
CA ILE A 160 3.10 -8.20 3.50
C ILE A 160 1.92 -9.02 2.98
N MET A 161 0.69 -8.51 3.10
CA MET A 161 -0.51 -9.17 2.60
C MET A 161 -0.36 -9.53 1.12
N LEU A 162 0.04 -8.57 0.28
CA LEU A 162 0.24 -8.78 -1.16
C LEU A 162 1.37 -9.76 -1.47
N ILE A 163 2.47 -9.77 -0.71
CA ILE A 163 3.53 -10.76 -0.90
C ILE A 163 3.00 -12.17 -0.62
N THR A 164 2.22 -12.35 0.46
CA THR A 164 1.64 -13.67 0.78
C THR A 164 0.61 -14.11 -0.26
N GLU A 165 -0.21 -13.17 -0.77
CA GLU A 165 -1.23 -13.47 -1.77
C GLU A 165 -0.62 -13.73 -3.16
N GLY A 166 0.36 -12.92 -3.58
CA GLY A 166 1.14 -13.16 -4.79
C GLY A 166 1.92 -14.47 -4.72
N GLY A 167 2.45 -14.82 -3.54
CA GLY A 167 3.09 -16.10 -3.28
C GLY A 167 2.15 -17.28 -3.43
N HIS A 168 0.94 -17.16 -2.89
CA HIS A 168 -0.10 -18.16 -3.06
C HIS A 168 -0.53 -18.32 -4.53
N LEU A 169 -0.76 -17.20 -5.24
CA LEU A 169 -1.13 -17.20 -6.65
C LEU A 169 -0.04 -17.80 -7.56
N ALA A 170 1.24 -17.61 -7.19
CA ALA A 170 2.38 -18.20 -7.87
C ALA A 170 2.61 -19.68 -7.49
N HIS A 171 1.76 -20.28 -6.65
CA HIS A 171 1.95 -21.61 -6.06
C HIS A 171 3.35 -21.80 -5.47
N LEU A 172 3.90 -20.73 -4.87
CA LEU A 172 5.26 -20.74 -4.37
C LEU A 172 5.36 -21.69 -3.17
N LYS A 173 6.34 -22.58 -3.24
CA LYS A 173 6.74 -23.44 -2.13
C LYS A 173 8.13 -23.05 -1.66
N PHE A 174 8.28 -22.88 -0.35
CA PHE A 174 9.58 -22.80 0.32
C PHE A 174 9.76 -24.05 1.15
N PHE A 175 10.85 -24.79 0.93
CA PHE A 175 11.14 -26.02 1.70
C PHE A 175 9.98 -27.02 1.72
N ASN A 176 9.31 -27.20 0.57
CA ASN A 176 8.13 -28.06 0.39
C ASN A 176 6.85 -27.63 1.15
N GLN A 177 6.84 -26.44 1.77
CA GLN A 177 5.66 -25.82 2.36
C GLN A 177 5.10 -24.74 1.42
N ALA A 178 3.82 -24.85 1.07
CA ALA A 178 3.16 -23.85 0.24
C ALA A 178 2.96 -22.55 1.04
N ILE A 179 3.14 -21.42 0.36
CA ILE A 179 2.81 -20.12 0.94
C ILE A 179 1.29 -20.02 1.07
N VAL A 180 0.82 -19.87 2.30
CA VAL A 180 -0.59 -19.64 2.62
C VAL A 180 -0.82 -18.12 2.65
N PRO A 181 -1.86 -17.61 1.97
CA PRO A 181 -2.15 -16.19 1.96
C PRO A 181 -2.59 -15.74 3.35
N MET A 182 -2.22 -14.52 3.74
CA MET A 182 -2.67 -13.93 5.00
C MET A 182 -4.20 -13.74 4.96
N SER A 183 -4.90 -14.17 6.01
CA SER A 183 -6.36 -13.99 6.06
C SER A 183 -6.73 -12.51 6.20
N LYS A 184 -7.77 -12.06 5.51
CA LYS A 184 -8.26 -10.67 5.62
C LYS A 184 -8.73 -10.32 7.03
N THR A 185 -9.27 -11.28 7.75
CA THR A 185 -9.65 -11.11 9.15
C THR A 185 -8.43 -10.82 10.01
N THR A 186 -7.32 -11.54 9.80
CA THR A 186 -6.05 -11.28 10.48
C THR A 186 -5.55 -9.88 10.12
N PHE A 187 -5.62 -9.48 8.85
CA PHE A 187 -5.25 -8.13 8.41
C PHE A 187 -6.05 -7.04 9.14
N TYR A 188 -7.38 -7.13 9.14
CA TYR A 188 -8.23 -6.14 9.82
C TYR A 188 -8.05 -6.15 11.34
N PHE A 189 -7.81 -7.31 11.93
CA PHE A 189 -7.52 -7.43 13.35
C PHE A 189 -6.22 -6.72 13.73
N VAL A 190 -5.14 -6.94 12.96
CA VAL A 190 -3.85 -6.26 13.16
C VAL A 190 -4.01 -4.75 12.98
N LEU A 191 -4.75 -4.31 11.95
CA LEU A 191 -5.02 -2.88 11.72
C LEU A 191 -5.77 -2.25 12.91
N GLY A 192 -6.78 -2.95 13.45
CA GLY A 192 -7.52 -2.51 14.63
C GLY A 192 -6.61 -2.35 15.85
N ILE A 193 -5.75 -3.34 16.11
CA ILE A 193 -4.77 -3.26 17.21
C ILE A 193 -3.81 -2.09 17.00
N LEU A 194 -3.29 -1.90 15.79
CA LEU A 194 -2.36 -0.82 15.44
C LEU A 194 -2.97 0.55 15.75
N VAL A 195 -4.22 0.78 15.38
CA VAL A 195 -4.95 2.01 15.68
C VAL A 195 -5.17 2.19 17.19
N ILE A 196 -5.54 1.13 17.91
CA ILE A 196 -5.72 1.18 19.37
C ILE A 196 -4.40 1.54 20.05
N VAL A 197 -3.31 0.87 19.69
CA VAL A 197 -1.97 1.11 20.22
C VAL A 197 -1.58 2.57 19.98
N GLU A 198 -1.79 3.09 18.78
CA GLU A 198 -1.49 4.49 18.46
C GLU A 198 -2.33 5.48 19.28
N ILE A 199 -3.62 5.20 19.50
CA ILE A 199 -4.47 6.04 20.36
C ILE A 199 -3.93 6.05 21.80
N VAL A 200 -3.52 4.89 22.32
CA VAL A 200 -2.95 4.77 23.66
C VAL A 200 -1.62 5.51 23.76
N GLN A 201 -0.71 5.30 22.81
CA GLN A 201 0.59 5.97 22.75
C GLN A 201 0.43 7.50 22.62
N SER A 202 -0.43 7.97 21.73
CA SER A 202 -0.71 9.40 21.55
C SER A 202 -1.26 10.03 22.83
N ARG A 203 -2.14 9.33 23.56
CA ARG A 203 -2.65 9.80 24.85
C ARG A 203 -1.55 9.85 25.92
N TYR A 204 -0.70 8.83 25.98
CA TYR A 204 0.41 8.76 26.92
C TYR A 204 1.44 9.88 26.66
N ALA A 205 1.84 10.08 25.41
CA ALA A 205 2.77 11.13 24.99
C ALA A 205 2.25 12.54 25.38
N ARG A 206 0.96 12.80 25.16
CA ARG A 206 0.31 14.08 25.55
C ARG A 206 0.28 14.29 27.07
N LYS A 207 0.19 13.22 27.87
CA LYS A 207 0.26 13.34 29.34
C LYS A 207 1.69 13.64 29.78
N LEU A 208 2.67 12.94 29.22
CA LEU A 208 4.08 13.13 29.55
C LEU A 208 4.56 14.55 29.19
N SER A 209 4.14 15.08 28.04
CA SER A 209 4.50 16.44 27.63
C SER A 209 3.93 17.51 28.59
N LYS A 210 2.74 17.29 29.15
CA LYS A 210 2.14 18.19 30.14
C LYS A 210 2.91 18.19 31.46
N LEU A 211 3.32 17.02 31.93
CA LEU A 211 4.11 16.88 33.15
C LEU A 211 5.47 17.60 33.04
N LYS A 212 6.18 17.42 31.92
CA LYS A 212 7.47 18.10 31.67
C LYS A 212 7.36 19.63 31.56
N ILE A 213 6.21 20.16 31.15
CA ILE A 213 5.98 21.61 31.12
C ILE A 213 5.76 22.14 32.53
N GLN A 214 5.07 21.37 33.37
CA GLN A 214 4.79 21.74 34.75
C GLN A 214 6.07 21.75 35.61
N GLU A 215 6.96 20.75 35.46
CA GLU A 215 8.28 20.71 36.12
C GLU A 215 9.24 21.84 35.70
N LYS A 216 9.01 22.50 34.56
CA LYS A 216 9.83 23.65 34.10
C LYS A 216 9.32 25.00 34.59
N GLN A 217 8.12 25.05 35.18
CA GLN A 217 7.48 26.27 35.66
C GLN A 217 7.60 26.46 37.18
N ASP A 218 7.95 25.40 37.91
CA ASP A 218 8.30 25.40 39.34
C ASP A 218 9.82 25.54 39.53
#